data_AF-A0A532T5V6-F1
#
_entry.id   AF-A0A532T5V6-F1
#
_cell.length_a   1.000
_cell.length_b   1.000
_cell.length_c   1.000
_cell.angle_alpha   90.00
_cell.angle_beta   90.00
_cell.angle_gamma   90.00
#
_symmetry.space_group_name_H-M   'P 1'
#
loop_
_entity.id
_entity.type
_entity.pdbx_description
1 polymer ?
#
loop_
_entity_poly.entity_id
_entity_poly.type
_entity_poly.pdbx_seq_one_letter_code
_entity_poly.pdbx_strand_id
1 'polypeptide(L)'
;MENRKFVCLVLIIVGIVMIIMGFNLIIGVPCIIGGIYFSKYPKSIPGWRGNIEIVKKRSKIIFMVGTIIIGLAILAMWVDIGLRSLVGWVGIYLMFTIPAYFFGLLLVVYSIHLIGNKWGWLDFPIAIVIFDVALNQIADSLEIVYRLAWFLVFPLNYVALLILFLATISKKIIKKEVIKLDEEFIDKWANTDIEEYEYNNIIKLVKNDIETENTITKDTFERIINWKSARSKGYTRKREYEEYKNTFTKILSVENKLEKLEGLYGIGVPIASTILHFIYPDIYPIIDVRTIETLQSLGDIDKDVKRDTIKGYYIYRTIILDMSKKTSRTLREIDKALFKFHKIKSLNK
;
A
#
# COMPACT_ATOMS: atom_id res chain seq x y z
N MET A 1 -6.39 57.77 11.98
CA MET A 1 -6.74 56.47 11.34
C MET A 1 -5.54 55.80 10.65
N GLU A 2 -4.52 56.52 10.20
CA GLU A 2 -3.38 55.93 9.45
C GLU A 2 -2.49 54.98 10.27
N ASN A 3 -2.23 55.27 11.55
CA ASN A 3 -1.38 54.40 12.39
C ASN A 3 -1.95 52.99 12.65
N ARG A 4 -3.27 52.79 12.62
CA ARG A 4 -3.86 51.45 12.84
C ARG A 4 -3.73 50.53 11.63
N LYS A 5 -3.80 51.08 10.41
CA LYS A 5 -3.57 50.31 9.18
C LYS A 5 -2.11 49.89 9.05
N PHE A 6 -1.17 50.73 9.49
CA PHE A 6 0.25 50.41 9.52
C PHE A 6 0.58 49.26 10.49
N VAL A 7 0.03 49.28 11.71
CA VAL A 7 0.25 48.21 12.70
C VAL A 7 -0.33 46.87 12.22
N CYS A 8 -1.53 46.86 11.62
CA CYS A 8 -2.09 45.63 11.03
C CYS A 8 -1.22 45.08 9.90
N LEU A 9 -0.70 45.94 9.02
CA LEU A 9 0.16 45.51 7.91
C LEU A 9 1.48 44.90 8.42
N VAL A 10 2.09 45.52 9.44
CA VAL A 10 3.32 45.01 10.07
C VAL A 10 3.08 43.65 10.73
N LEU A 11 1.98 43.46 11.46
CA LEU A 11 1.65 42.17 12.08
C LEU A 11 1.37 41.06 11.06
N ILE A 12 0.72 41.40 9.93
CA ILE A 12 0.51 40.44 8.83
C ILE A 12 1.84 40.04 8.19
N ILE A 13 2.73 41.01 7.94
CA ILE A 13 4.06 40.73 7.36
C ILE A 13 4.89 39.86 8.31
N VAL A 14 4.92 40.19 9.61
CA VAL A 14 5.63 39.38 10.62
C VAL A 14 5.05 37.96 10.69
N GLY A 15 3.72 37.82 10.66
CA GLY A 15 3.06 36.51 10.61
C GLY A 15 3.45 35.69 9.38
N ILE A 16 3.48 36.30 8.20
CA ILE A 16 3.89 35.65 6.95
C ILE A 16 5.36 35.23 7.00
N VAL A 17 6.26 36.10 7.51
CA VAL A 17 7.68 35.79 7.67
C VAL A 17 7.88 34.62 8.64
N MET A 18 7.16 34.58 9.76
CA MET A 18 7.23 33.48 10.72
C MET A 18 6.73 32.16 10.12
N ILE A 19 5.67 32.18 9.32
CA ILE A 19 5.16 30.98 8.62
C ILE A 19 6.20 30.47 7.61
N ILE A 20 6.82 31.36 6.83
CA ILE A 20 7.84 30.99 5.84
C ILE A 20 9.10 30.43 6.52
N MET A 21 9.55 31.05 7.62
CA MET A 21 10.71 30.55 8.39
C MET A 21 10.42 29.21 9.06
N GLY A 22 9.21 29.01 9.60
CA GLY A 22 8.76 27.73 10.14
C GLY A 22 8.70 26.63 9.07
N PHE A 23 8.19 26.95 7.87
CA PHE A 23 8.12 26.02 6.74
C PHE A 23 9.51 25.56 6.28
N ASN A 24 10.48 26.47 6.21
CA ASN A 24 11.86 26.14 5.81
C ASN A 24 12.58 25.28 6.85
N LEU A 25 12.31 25.47 8.15
CA LEU A 25 12.88 24.62 9.20
C LEU A 25 12.29 23.19 9.19
N ILE A 26 10.98 23.08 8.96
CA ILE A 26 10.24 21.81 8.95
C ILE A 26 10.61 20.94 7.74
N ILE A 27 10.90 21.53 6.59
CA ILE A 27 11.28 20.78 5.37
C ILE A 27 12.80 20.55 5.32
N GLY A 28 13.62 21.52 5.77
CA GLY A 28 15.08 21.45 5.67
C GLY A 28 15.73 20.43 6.61
N VAL A 29 15.29 20.35 7.87
CA VAL A 29 15.96 19.53 8.90
C VAL A 29 15.75 18.01 8.68
N PRO A 30 14.54 17.51 8.35
CA PRO A 30 14.33 16.08 8.09
C PRO A 30 15.02 15.58 6.82
N CYS A 31 15.17 16.43 5.80
CA CYS A 31 15.89 16.09 4.56
C CYS A 31 17.39 15.86 4.81
N ILE A 32 17.99 16.68 5.68
CA ILE A 32 19.41 16.57 6.04
C ILE A 32 19.65 15.33 6.92
N ILE A 33 18.80 15.09 7.92
CA ILE A 33 18.92 13.91 8.81
C ILE A 33 18.68 12.61 8.04
N GLY A 34 17.70 12.56 7.13
CA GLY A 34 17.49 11.43 6.24
C GLY A 34 18.70 11.15 5.33
N GLY A 35 19.31 12.20 4.76
CA GLY A 35 20.53 12.07 3.95
C GLY A 35 21.73 11.50 4.72
N ILE A 36 21.92 11.91 5.98
CA ILE A 36 23.00 11.43 6.85
C ILE A 36 22.76 9.98 7.31
N TYR A 37 21.51 9.60 7.60
CA TYR A 37 21.19 8.24 8.05
C TYR A 37 21.37 7.18 6.95
N PHE A 38 21.15 7.56 5.68
CA PHE A 38 21.34 6.65 4.54
C PHE A 38 22.81 6.51 4.08
N SER A 39 23.71 7.43 4.46
CA SER A 39 25.14 7.36 4.08
C SER A 39 25.97 6.40 4.94
N LYS A 40 25.48 6.00 6.13
CA LYS A 40 26.20 5.17 7.11
C LYS A 40 25.94 3.66 7.02
N TYR A 41 25.13 3.17 6.09
CA TYR A 41 24.94 1.72 5.95
C TYR A 41 26.17 1.06 5.31
N PRO A 42 26.81 0.07 5.96
CA PRO A 42 27.99 -0.59 5.42
C PRO A 42 27.64 -1.30 4.12
N LYS A 43 28.39 -0.97 3.06
CA LYS A 43 28.38 -1.71 1.81
C LYS A 43 28.98 -3.09 2.10
N SER A 44 28.27 -4.13 1.69
CA SER A 44 28.67 -5.55 1.62
C SER A 44 28.57 -6.40 2.90
N ILE A 45 27.50 -7.20 2.95
CA ILE A 45 27.53 -8.54 3.54
C ILE A 45 27.40 -9.52 2.35
N PRO A 46 28.38 -10.40 2.08
CA PRO A 46 28.28 -11.35 0.96
C PRO A 46 27.29 -12.47 1.31
N GLY A 47 26.25 -12.67 0.49
CA GLY A 47 25.32 -13.80 0.62
C GLY A 47 23.82 -13.43 0.59
N TRP A 48 23.47 -12.15 0.71
CA TRP A 48 22.08 -11.67 0.71
C TRP A 48 21.80 -10.85 -0.56
N ARG A 49 21.48 -11.50 -1.68
CA ARG A 49 21.21 -10.83 -2.99
C ARG A 49 19.74 -10.87 -3.46
N GLY A 50 18.82 -11.38 -2.65
CA GLY A 50 17.37 -11.27 -2.92
C GLY A 50 16.73 -10.19 -2.05
N ASN A 51 16.05 -9.22 -2.66
CA ASN A 51 15.14 -8.26 -2.02
C ASN A 51 15.68 -7.06 -1.20
N ILE A 52 16.97 -6.70 -1.31
CA ILE A 52 17.48 -5.44 -0.72
C ILE A 52 16.71 -4.22 -1.25
N GLU A 53 16.28 -4.23 -2.52
CA GLU A 53 15.59 -3.10 -3.14
C GLU A 53 14.15 -2.93 -2.64
N ILE A 54 13.44 -4.03 -2.36
CA ILE A 54 12.09 -3.98 -1.78
C ILE A 54 12.16 -3.53 -0.31
N VAL A 55 13.14 -4.00 0.46
CA VAL A 55 13.36 -3.56 1.84
C VAL A 55 13.76 -2.07 1.89
N LYS A 56 14.61 -1.60 0.97
CA LYS A 56 14.94 -0.17 0.82
C LYS A 56 13.72 0.67 0.43
N LYS A 57 12.88 0.19 -0.49
CA LYS A 57 11.66 0.90 -0.90
C LYS A 57 10.64 0.98 0.24
N ARG A 58 10.46 -0.10 1.00
CA ARG A 58 9.53 -0.14 2.15
C ARG A 58 10.03 0.71 3.32
N SER A 59 11.31 0.66 3.66
CA SER A 59 11.90 1.52 4.71
C SER A 59 11.82 3.00 4.34
N LYS A 60 12.02 3.36 3.07
CA LYS A 60 11.84 4.74 2.59
C LYS A 60 10.40 5.24 2.72
N ILE A 61 9.41 4.38 2.44
CA ILE A 61 7.98 4.72 2.63
C ILE A 61 7.64 4.85 4.11
N ILE A 62 8.08 3.92 4.97
CA ILE A 62 7.82 3.99 6.42
C ILE A 62 8.45 5.25 7.01
N PHE A 63 9.68 5.59 6.63
CA PHE A 63 10.36 6.80 7.08
C PHE A 63 9.64 8.06 6.62
N MET A 64 9.22 8.12 5.35
CA MET A 64 8.49 9.26 4.79
C MET A 64 7.11 9.45 5.45
N VAL A 65 6.39 8.36 5.72
CA VAL A 65 5.12 8.42 6.46
C VAL A 65 5.36 8.87 7.90
N GLY A 66 6.42 8.36 8.55
CA GLY A 66 6.81 8.76 9.90
C GLY A 66 7.14 10.26 10.00
N THR A 67 7.92 10.81 9.08
CA THR A 67 8.25 12.25 9.06
C THR A 67 7.03 13.12 8.78
N ILE A 68 6.11 12.69 7.90
CA ILE A 68 4.84 13.41 7.68
C ILE A 68 3.99 13.42 8.96
N ILE A 69 3.88 12.28 9.66
CA ILE A 69 3.10 12.20 10.91
C ILE A 69 3.71 13.11 11.99
N ILE A 70 5.04 13.10 12.16
CA ILE A 70 5.73 13.97 13.11
C ILE A 70 5.55 15.45 12.74
N GLY A 71 5.68 15.78 11.45
CA GLY A 71 5.46 17.14 10.96
C GLY A 71 4.05 17.65 11.22
N LEU A 72 3.03 16.81 11.00
CA LEU A 72 1.63 17.12 11.30
C LEU A 72 1.38 17.26 12.81
N ALA A 73 2.01 16.43 13.63
CA ALA A 73 1.90 16.53 15.10
C ALA A 73 2.53 17.83 15.64
N ILE A 74 3.70 18.22 15.12
CA ILE A 74 4.36 19.48 15.46
C ILE A 74 3.48 20.65 15.01
N LEU A 75 2.94 20.63 13.79
CA LEU A 75 2.04 21.67 13.30
C LEU A 75 0.80 21.80 14.19
N ALA A 76 0.19 20.68 14.59
CA ALA A 76 -0.95 20.68 15.50
C ALA A 76 -0.61 21.28 16.88
N MET A 77 0.57 20.96 17.44
CA MET A 77 1.05 21.58 18.68
C MET A 77 1.25 23.09 18.55
N TRP A 78 1.85 23.56 17.45
CA TRP A 78 2.03 24.99 17.20
C TRP A 78 0.70 25.72 17.02
N VAL A 79 -0.27 25.09 16.37
CA VAL A 79 -1.63 25.63 16.25
C VAL A 79 -2.30 25.70 17.63
N ASP A 80 -2.15 24.70 18.49
CA ASP A 80 -2.72 24.72 19.86
C ASP A 80 -2.07 25.79 20.73
N ILE A 81 -0.73 25.93 20.69
CA ILE A 81 -0.01 26.98 21.42
C ILE A 81 -0.42 28.37 20.90
N GLY A 82 -0.50 28.54 19.58
CA GLY A 82 -0.97 29.76 18.94
C GLY A 82 -2.39 30.11 19.35
N LEU A 83 -3.32 29.15 19.31
CA LEU A 83 -4.72 29.34 19.73
C LEU A 83 -4.81 29.67 21.21
N ARG A 84 -4.09 28.97 22.11
CA ARG A 84 -4.10 29.28 23.55
C ARG A 84 -3.59 30.68 23.83
N SER A 85 -2.54 31.11 23.13
CA SER A 85 -2.03 32.48 23.25
C SER A 85 -3.06 33.49 22.75
N LEU A 86 -3.71 33.24 21.61
CA LEU A 86 -4.72 34.11 21.02
C LEU A 86 -5.98 34.19 21.89
N VAL A 87 -6.46 33.06 22.43
CA VAL A 87 -7.59 33.01 23.37
C VAL A 87 -7.25 33.77 24.66
N GLY A 88 -6.01 33.68 25.14
CA GLY A 88 -5.52 34.50 26.25
C GLY A 88 -5.57 36.00 25.94
N TRP A 89 -5.06 36.42 24.78
CA TRP A 89 -5.06 37.82 24.35
C TRP A 89 -6.47 38.36 24.06
N VAL A 90 -7.34 37.56 23.45
CA VAL A 90 -8.75 37.91 23.22
C VAL A 90 -9.50 37.97 24.55
N GLY A 91 -9.26 37.04 25.47
CA GLY A 91 -9.82 37.07 26.81
C GLY A 91 -9.43 38.34 27.57
N ILE A 92 -8.14 38.69 27.57
CA ILE A 92 -7.63 39.94 28.15
C ILE A 92 -8.28 41.16 27.46
N TYR A 93 -8.31 41.20 26.13
CA TYR A 93 -8.90 42.30 25.39
C TYR A 93 -10.38 42.48 25.72
N LEU A 94 -11.17 41.41 25.73
CA LEU A 94 -12.59 41.44 26.09
C LEU A 94 -12.81 41.82 27.55
N MET A 95 -11.95 41.35 28.46
CA MET A 95 -12.01 41.66 29.89
C MET A 95 -11.81 43.15 30.18
N PHE A 96 -11.03 43.86 29.36
CA PHE A 96 -10.82 45.31 29.52
C PHE A 96 -11.74 46.17 28.66
N THR A 97 -12.06 45.74 27.44
CA THR A 97 -12.88 46.55 26.52
C THR A 97 -14.36 46.51 26.87
N ILE A 98 -14.93 45.34 27.21
CA ILE A 98 -16.35 45.24 27.54
C ILE A 98 -16.72 46.14 28.74
N PRO A 99 -15.99 46.11 29.87
CA PRO A 99 -16.27 47.01 30.98
C PRO A 99 -16.05 48.49 30.63
N ALA A 100 -15.04 48.81 29.82
CA ALA A 100 -14.80 50.19 29.40
C ALA A 100 -15.93 50.74 28.51
N TYR A 101 -16.45 49.95 27.57
CA TYR A 101 -17.61 50.33 26.76
C TYR A 101 -18.89 50.43 27.60
N PHE A 102 -19.10 49.49 28.54
CA PHE A 102 -20.25 49.53 29.44
C PHE A 102 -20.20 50.74 30.38
N PHE A 103 -19.03 51.07 30.91
CA PHE A 103 -18.81 52.25 31.73
C PHE A 103 -19.00 53.55 30.93
N GLY A 104 -18.50 53.60 29.70
CA GLY A 104 -18.75 54.70 28.77
C GLY A 104 -20.24 54.89 28.50
N LEU A 105 -20.97 53.80 28.25
CA LEU A 105 -22.42 53.83 28.05
C LEU A 105 -23.17 54.34 29.29
N LEU A 106 -22.80 53.87 30.48
CA LEU A 106 -23.36 54.34 31.75
C LEU A 106 -23.11 55.83 31.97
N LEU A 107 -21.90 56.32 31.65
CA LEU A 107 -21.59 57.75 31.74
C LEU A 107 -22.41 58.58 30.75
N VAL A 108 -22.63 58.09 29.53
CA VAL A 108 -23.50 58.74 28.54
C VAL A 108 -24.94 58.79 29.03
N VAL A 109 -25.50 57.67 29.50
CA VAL A 109 -26.87 57.59 30.05
C VAL A 109 -27.01 58.51 31.27
N TYR A 110 -26.04 58.50 32.18
CA TYR A 110 -26.02 59.36 33.36
C TYR A 110 -25.93 60.85 32.99
N SER A 111 -25.12 61.19 31.99
CA SER A 111 -25.00 62.56 31.48
C SER A 111 -26.31 63.04 30.84
N ILE A 112 -26.96 62.18 30.05
CA ILE A 112 -28.29 62.46 29.47
C ILE A 112 -29.33 62.67 30.58
N HIS A 113 -29.31 61.85 31.64
CA HIS A 113 -30.21 62.00 32.78
C HIS A 113 -29.99 63.34 33.53
N LEU A 114 -28.73 63.71 33.77
CA LEU A 114 -28.38 64.99 34.41
C LEU A 114 -28.79 66.21 33.58
N ILE A 115 -28.62 66.15 32.26
CA ILE A 115 -28.99 67.23 31.34
C ILE A 115 -30.51 67.34 31.24
N GLY A 116 -31.21 66.21 31.12
CA GLY A 116 -32.68 66.15 31.04
C GLY A 116 -33.37 66.73 32.28
N ASN A 117 -32.82 66.50 33.48
CA ASN A 117 -33.33 67.09 34.72
C ASN A 117 -33.12 68.61 34.83
N LYS A 118 -32.16 69.19 34.09
CA LYS A 118 -31.87 70.64 34.14
C LYS A 118 -32.56 71.46 33.05
N TRP A 119 -32.84 70.90 31.88
CA TRP A 119 -33.23 71.68 30.69
C TRP A 119 -34.64 71.41 30.15
N GLY A 120 -35.39 70.48 30.74
CA GLY A 120 -36.68 70.07 30.19
C GLY A 120 -36.50 69.23 28.92
N TRP A 121 -37.44 68.32 28.68
CA TRP A 121 -37.30 67.18 27.75
C TRP A 121 -37.20 67.51 26.24
N LEU A 122 -36.85 68.75 25.84
CA LEU A 122 -36.91 69.18 24.43
C LEU A 122 -35.77 68.64 23.53
N ASP A 123 -34.64 68.15 24.07
CA ASP A 123 -33.48 67.69 23.27
C ASP A 123 -33.34 66.16 23.15
N PHE A 124 -34.39 65.41 23.49
CA PHE A 124 -34.42 63.94 23.45
C PHE A 124 -34.04 63.29 22.08
N PRO A 125 -34.36 63.89 20.91
CA PRO A 125 -34.02 63.29 19.62
C PRO A 125 -32.51 63.14 19.35
N ILE A 126 -31.68 64.08 19.84
CA ILE A 126 -30.23 64.04 19.62
C ILE A 126 -29.60 62.90 20.44
N ALA A 127 -30.10 62.67 21.65
CA ALA A 127 -29.64 61.57 22.51
C ALA A 127 -29.92 60.20 21.89
N ILE A 128 -31.07 60.03 21.22
CA ILE A 128 -31.42 58.79 20.51
C ILE A 128 -30.45 58.53 19.36
N VAL A 129 -30.11 59.55 18.55
CA VAL A 129 -29.17 59.39 17.43
C VAL A 129 -27.78 59.00 17.91
N ILE A 130 -27.29 59.60 18.99
CA ILE A 130 -25.97 59.27 19.55
C ILE A 130 -25.97 57.83 20.10
N PHE A 131 -27.05 57.42 20.77
CA PHE A 131 -27.19 56.06 21.29
C PHE A 131 -27.24 55.01 20.17
N ASP A 132 -27.95 55.30 19.07
CA ASP A 132 -28.06 54.42 17.92
C ASP A 132 -26.72 54.26 17.18
N VAL A 133 -25.94 55.34 17.02
CA VAL A 133 -24.58 55.27 16.47
C VAL A 133 -23.66 54.43 17.34
N ALA A 134 -23.75 54.56 18.68
CA ALA A 134 -22.95 53.77 19.61
C ALA A 134 -23.32 52.27 19.57
N LEU A 135 -24.61 51.95 19.48
CA LEU A 135 -25.08 50.56 19.37
C LEU A 135 -24.63 49.90 18.06
N ASN A 136 -24.73 50.61 16.93
CA ASN A 136 -24.29 50.08 15.64
C ASN A 136 -22.78 49.79 15.63
N GLN A 137 -21.97 50.65 16.27
CA GLN A 137 -20.52 50.43 16.36
C GLN A 137 -20.14 49.23 17.24
N ILE A 138 -20.94 48.93 18.27
CA ILE A 138 -20.80 47.71 19.10
C ILE A 138 -21.21 46.47 18.31
N ALA A 139 -22.29 46.54 17.52
CA ALA A 139 -22.75 45.44 16.69
C ALA A 139 -21.70 45.02 15.63
N ASP A 140 -21.10 45.99 14.92
CA ASP A 140 -20.02 45.74 13.96
C ASP A 140 -18.81 45.06 14.63
N SER A 141 -18.47 45.48 15.85
CA SER A 141 -17.36 44.92 16.61
C SER A 141 -17.63 43.47 17.03
N LEU A 142 -18.86 43.15 17.42
CA LEU A 142 -19.29 41.78 17.76
C LEU A 142 -19.32 40.87 16.53
N GLU A 143 -19.72 41.37 15.36
CA GLU A 143 -19.70 40.59 14.12
C GLU A 143 -18.28 40.18 13.71
N ILE A 144 -17.30 41.08 13.87
CA ILE A 144 -15.89 40.77 13.61
C ILE A 144 -15.39 39.67 14.55
N VAL A 145 -15.72 39.75 15.84
CA VAL A 145 -15.35 38.72 16.83
C VAL A 145 -15.98 37.38 16.47
N TYR A 146 -17.25 37.37 16.05
CA TYR A 146 -17.95 36.16 15.62
C TYR A 146 -17.33 35.54 14.35
N ARG A 147 -16.99 36.36 13.34
CA ARG A 147 -16.31 35.93 12.12
C ARG A 147 -14.93 35.35 12.39
N LEU A 148 -14.17 35.94 13.33
CA LEU A 148 -12.86 35.43 13.76
C LEU A 148 -12.98 34.12 14.55
N ALA A 149 -13.97 34.00 15.44
CA ALA A 149 -14.26 32.76 16.15
C ALA A 149 -14.62 31.62 15.19
N TRP A 150 -15.43 31.91 14.17
CA TRP A 150 -15.75 30.96 13.11
C TRP A 150 -14.51 30.51 12.33
N PHE A 151 -13.60 31.44 12.01
CA PHE A 151 -12.35 31.14 11.31
C PHE A 151 -11.40 30.23 12.11
N LEU A 152 -11.50 30.22 13.44
CA LEU A 152 -10.66 29.40 14.32
C LEU A 152 -11.24 28.00 14.58
N VAL A 153 -12.57 27.89 14.66
CA VAL A 153 -13.24 26.60 14.92
C VAL A 153 -13.30 25.71 13.66
N PHE A 154 -13.42 26.31 12.47
CA PHE A 154 -13.51 25.58 11.21
C PHE A 154 -12.30 24.67 10.89
N PRO A 155 -11.02 25.09 11.02
CA PRO A 155 -9.88 24.25 10.67
C PRO A 155 -9.65 23.05 11.61
N LEU A 156 -10.11 23.11 12.87
CA LEU A 156 -9.97 21.99 13.81
C LEU A 156 -10.76 20.75 13.37
N ASN A 157 -11.93 20.95 12.76
CA ASN A 157 -12.75 19.85 12.24
C ASN A 157 -12.11 19.16 11.02
N TYR A 158 -11.40 19.91 10.16
CA TYR A 158 -10.70 19.34 9.02
C TYR A 158 -9.47 18.52 9.43
N VAL A 159 -8.73 18.95 10.46
CA VAL A 159 -7.60 18.18 10.99
C VAL A 159 -8.07 16.86 11.61
N ALA A 160 -9.17 16.87 12.37
CA ALA A 160 -9.77 15.66 12.92
C ALA A 160 -10.23 14.69 11.82
N LEU A 161 -10.90 15.19 10.78
CA LEU A 161 -11.29 14.39 9.61
C LEU A 161 -10.09 13.83 8.86
N LEU A 162 -9.02 14.61 8.69
CA LEU A 162 -7.78 14.15 8.06
C LEU A 162 -7.11 13.04 8.88
N ILE A 163 -7.05 13.17 10.21
CA ILE A 163 -6.51 12.13 11.10
C ILE A 163 -7.34 10.84 11.00
N LEU A 164 -8.67 10.93 11.01
CA LEU A 164 -9.56 9.77 10.85
C LEU A 164 -9.40 9.12 9.47
N PHE A 165 -9.26 9.92 8.41
CA PHE A 165 -9.03 9.44 7.06
C PHE A 165 -7.67 8.74 6.93
N LEU A 166 -6.60 9.35 7.47
CA LEU A 166 -5.27 8.75 7.50
C LEU A 166 -5.23 7.48 8.36
N ALA A 167 -5.94 7.43 9.48
CA ALA A 167 -6.08 6.23 10.30
C ALA A 167 -6.82 5.11 9.55
N THR A 168 -7.82 5.45 8.75
CA THR A 168 -8.58 4.51 7.93
C THR A 168 -7.72 3.96 6.78
N ILE A 169 -6.96 4.83 6.10
CA ILE A 169 -5.98 4.43 5.08
C ILE A 169 -4.90 3.54 5.70
N SER A 170 -4.37 3.93 6.86
CA SER A 170 -3.37 3.16 7.60
C SER A 170 -3.89 1.75 7.94
N LYS A 171 -5.10 1.63 8.49
CA LYS A 171 -5.74 0.32 8.74
C LYS A 171 -5.91 -0.51 7.46
N LYS A 172 -6.28 0.12 6.34
CA LYS A 172 -6.44 -0.55 5.04
C LYS A 172 -5.11 -1.02 4.44
N ILE A 173 -4.03 -0.26 4.63
CA ILE A 173 -2.67 -0.60 4.19
C ILE A 173 -2.06 -1.70 5.09
N ILE A 174 -2.30 -1.65 6.40
CA ILE A 174 -1.76 -2.61 7.38
C ILE A 174 -2.43 -3.99 7.26
N LYS A 175 -3.70 -4.06 6.83
CA LYS A 175 -4.43 -5.32 6.63
C LYS A 175 -4.11 -6.07 5.32
N LYS A 176 -3.01 -5.74 4.63
CA LYS A 176 -2.54 -6.62 3.55
C LYS A 176 -1.84 -7.82 4.18
N GLU A 177 -2.65 -8.81 4.54
CA GLU A 177 -2.22 -10.11 5.07
C GLU A 177 -1.12 -10.68 4.15
N VAL A 178 0.06 -10.89 4.73
CA VAL A 178 1.19 -11.45 4.01
C VAL A 178 0.94 -12.94 3.94
N ILE A 179 0.32 -13.38 2.84
CA ILE A 179 0.13 -14.80 2.55
C ILE A 179 1.53 -15.40 2.38
N LYS A 180 1.87 -16.36 3.21
CA LYS A 180 3.10 -17.15 3.11
C LYS A 180 2.80 -18.46 2.39
N LEU A 181 3.79 -18.97 1.66
CA LEU A 181 3.74 -20.32 1.14
C LEU A 181 4.22 -21.27 2.23
N ASP A 182 3.27 -21.84 2.96
CA ASP A 182 3.51 -22.80 4.05
C ASP A 182 2.48 -23.96 3.98
N GLU A 183 2.49 -24.83 4.98
CA GLU A 183 1.59 -25.98 5.03
C GLU A 183 0.11 -25.56 5.04
N GLU A 184 -0.24 -24.51 5.80
CA GLU A 184 -1.62 -23.99 5.86
C GLU A 184 -2.08 -23.48 4.50
N PHE A 185 -1.20 -22.80 3.76
CA PHE A 185 -1.48 -22.41 2.37
C PHE A 185 -1.76 -23.63 1.51
N ILE A 186 -0.95 -24.68 1.59
CA ILE A 186 -1.11 -25.88 0.76
C ILE A 186 -2.43 -26.57 1.11
N ASP A 187 -2.71 -26.81 2.39
CA ASP A 187 -3.93 -27.47 2.84
C ASP A 187 -5.20 -26.74 2.41
N LYS A 188 -5.15 -25.41 2.47
CA LYS A 188 -6.27 -24.56 2.06
C LYS A 188 -6.59 -24.69 0.56
N TRP A 189 -5.55 -24.79 -0.28
CA TRP A 189 -5.71 -24.68 -1.73
C TRP A 189 -5.54 -25.99 -2.50
N ALA A 190 -4.98 -27.05 -1.92
CA ALA A 190 -4.74 -28.32 -2.60
C ALA A 190 -6.01 -29.18 -2.75
N ASN A 191 -7.07 -28.91 -1.97
CA ASN A 191 -8.25 -29.78 -1.91
C ASN A 191 -9.05 -29.82 -3.22
N THR A 192 -9.06 -31.04 -3.77
CA THR A 192 -9.83 -31.70 -4.86
C THR A 192 -10.53 -30.85 -5.92
N ASP A 193 -9.99 -30.96 -7.15
CA ASP A 193 -10.65 -30.71 -8.43
C ASP A 193 -10.89 -32.06 -9.14
N ILE A 194 -11.86 -32.10 -10.08
CA ILE A 194 -12.26 -33.27 -10.89
C ILE A 194 -11.09 -33.88 -11.70
N GLU A 195 -10.00 -33.14 -11.91
CA GLU A 195 -8.84 -33.55 -12.71
C GLU A 195 -7.96 -34.62 -12.06
N GLU A 196 -8.21 -34.98 -10.80
CA GLU A 196 -7.43 -35.98 -10.05
C GLU A 196 -7.56 -37.40 -10.63
N TYR A 197 -8.74 -37.75 -11.16
CA TYR A 197 -8.97 -39.08 -11.75
C TYR A 197 -8.09 -39.30 -12.99
N GLU A 198 -8.09 -38.35 -13.93
CA GLU A 198 -7.31 -38.48 -15.15
C GLU A 198 -5.80 -38.38 -14.88
N TYR A 199 -5.39 -37.52 -13.93
CA TYR A 199 -4.00 -37.48 -13.48
C TYR A 199 -3.51 -38.87 -13.01
N ASN A 200 -4.27 -39.51 -12.13
CA ASN A 200 -3.92 -40.84 -11.61
C ASN A 200 -3.94 -41.93 -12.70
N ASN A 201 -4.84 -41.82 -13.68
CA ASN A 201 -4.83 -42.73 -14.83
C ASN A 201 -3.57 -42.58 -15.67
N ILE A 202 -3.15 -41.34 -15.97
CA ILE A 202 -1.94 -41.09 -16.74
C ILE A 202 -0.70 -41.60 -16.00
N ILE A 203 -0.61 -41.41 -14.67
CA ILE A 203 0.49 -41.98 -13.85
C ILE A 203 0.56 -43.51 -14.02
N LYS A 204 -0.59 -44.20 -13.93
CA LYS A 204 -0.65 -45.65 -14.12
C LYS A 204 -0.23 -46.08 -15.52
N LEU A 205 -0.69 -45.36 -16.55
CA LEU A 205 -0.33 -45.64 -17.95
C LEU A 205 1.16 -45.43 -18.20
N VAL A 206 1.74 -44.32 -17.74
CA VAL A 206 3.18 -44.05 -17.89
C VAL A 206 4.01 -45.11 -17.19
N LYS A 207 3.63 -45.51 -15.97
CA LYS A 207 4.29 -46.59 -15.26
C LYS A 207 4.25 -47.90 -16.06
N ASN A 208 3.07 -48.30 -16.54
CA ASN A 208 2.91 -49.50 -17.35
C ASN A 208 3.75 -49.45 -18.63
N ASP A 209 3.68 -48.35 -19.38
CA ASP A 209 4.43 -48.18 -20.62
C ASP A 209 5.95 -48.30 -20.40
N ILE A 210 6.48 -47.72 -19.33
CA ILE A 210 7.91 -47.83 -19.01
C ILE A 210 8.27 -49.27 -18.63
N GLU A 211 7.44 -49.95 -17.84
CA GLU A 211 7.68 -51.33 -17.41
C GLU A 211 7.62 -52.33 -18.58
N THR A 212 6.72 -52.12 -19.55
CA THR A 212 6.52 -53.06 -20.67
C THR A 212 7.30 -52.71 -21.92
N GLU A 213 7.41 -51.42 -22.26
CA GLU A 213 7.96 -50.93 -23.53
C GLU A 213 9.26 -50.13 -23.36
N ASN A 214 9.70 -49.87 -22.13
CA ASN A 214 10.87 -49.04 -21.81
C ASN A 214 10.82 -47.64 -22.46
N THR A 215 9.61 -47.08 -22.58
CA THR A 215 9.31 -45.77 -23.16
C THR A 215 7.88 -45.36 -22.79
N ILE A 216 7.47 -44.13 -23.08
CA ILE A 216 6.05 -43.73 -23.05
C ILE A 216 5.44 -44.00 -24.42
N THR A 217 4.30 -44.68 -24.52
CA THR A 217 3.60 -44.97 -25.79
C THR A 217 2.97 -43.72 -26.43
N LYS A 218 2.59 -43.81 -27.70
CA LYS A 218 1.99 -42.67 -28.43
C LYS A 218 0.69 -42.20 -27.79
N ASP A 219 -0.17 -43.14 -27.40
CA ASP A 219 -1.47 -42.82 -26.81
C ASP A 219 -1.32 -42.17 -25.44
N THR A 220 -0.40 -42.67 -24.61
CA THR A 220 -0.08 -42.08 -23.31
C THR A 220 0.54 -40.69 -23.48
N PHE A 221 1.46 -40.51 -24.44
CA PHE A 221 2.02 -39.21 -24.75
C PHE A 221 0.93 -38.21 -25.16
N GLU A 222 0.01 -38.61 -26.04
CA GLU A 222 -1.12 -37.75 -26.43
C GLU A 222 -2.02 -37.41 -25.24
N ARG A 223 -2.27 -38.35 -24.32
CA ARG A 223 -3.00 -38.09 -23.08
C ARG A 223 -2.31 -37.06 -22.18
N ILE A 224 -0.99 -37.16 -21.99
CA ILE A 224 -0.20 -36.17 -21.23
C ILE A 224 -0.36 -34.77 -21.82
N ILE A 225 -0.22 -34.65 -23.15
CA ILE A 225 -0.33 -33.35 -23.85
C ILE A 225 -1.76 -32.78 -23.71
N ASN A 226 -2.77 -33.61 -23.92
CA ASN A 226 -4.17 -33.20 -23.79
C ASN A 226 -4.50 -32.75 -22.36
N TRP A 227 -3.99 -33.46 -21.35
CA TRP A 227 -4.15 -33.11 -19.94
C TRP A 227 -3.50 -31.77 -19.62
N LYS A 228 -2.26 -31.53 -20.07
CA LYS A 228 -1.52 -30.30 -19.72
C LYS A 228 -2.06 -29.05 -20.43
N SER A 229 -2.33 -29.19 -21.71
CA SER A 229 -2.76 -28.10 -22.58
C SER A 229 -3.32 -28.69 -23.87
N ALA A 230 -4.63 -28.90 -23.92
CA ALA A 230 -5.34 -29.29 -25.14
C ALA A 230 -5.01 -28.36 -26.33
N ARG A 231 -4.68 -27.08 -26.07
CA ARG A 231 -4.25 -26.10 -27.08
C ARG A 231 -2.88 -26.41 -27.70
N SER A 232 -2.03 -27.16 -27.00
CA SER A 232 -0.68 -27.52 -27.46
C SER A 232 -0.67 -28.73 -28.40
N LYS A 233 -1.81 -29.43 -28.55
CA LYS A 233 -1.97 -30.62 -29.40
C LYS A 233 -1.56 -30.40 -30.87
N GLY A 234 -1.70 -29.16 -31.37
CA GLY A 234 -1.34 -28.80 -32.75
C GLY A 234 0.16 -28.67 -33.02
N TYR A 235 0.99 -28.54 -31.98
CA TYR A 235 2.44 -28.32 -32.14
C TYR A 235 3.27 -29.61 -32.14
N THR A 236 2.71 -30.73 -31.66
CA THR A 236 3.40 -32.02 -31.68
C THR A 236 3.25 -32.70 -33.03
N ARG A 237 4.36 -33.15 -33.63
CA ARG A 237 4.34 -33.84 -34.93
C ARG A 237 4.03 -35.31 -34.75
N LYS A 238 2.74 -35.65 -34.71
CA LYS A 238 2.25 -37.04 -34.51
C LYS A 238 2.78 -38.07 -35.51
N ARG A 239 3.18 -37.62 -36.71
CA ARG A 239 3.76 -38.47 -37.77
C ARG A 239 5.23 -38.84 -37.49
N GLU A 240 5.88 -38.13 -36.59
CA GLU A 240 7.29 -38.31 -36.21
C GLU A 240 7.43 -38.83 -34.78
N TYR A 241 6.43 -39.58 -34.30
CA TYR A 241 6.39 -40.09 -32.92
C TYR A 241 7.66 -40.89 -32.54
N GLU A 242 8.33 -41.54 -33.50
CA GLU A 242 9.56 -42.30 -33.26
C GLU A 242 10.70 -41.45 -32.68
N GLU A 243 10.80 -40.16 -33.03
CA GLU A 243 11.80 -39.25 -32.46
C GLU A 243 11.54 -38.99 -30.97
N TYR A 244 10.26 -38.81 -30.61
CA TYR A 244 9.83 -38.67 -29.22
C TYR A 244 10.10 -39.96 -28.44
N LYS A 245 9.72 -41.12 -29.00
CA LYS A 245 9.96 -42.45 -28.40
C LYS A 245 11.44 -42.67 -28.08
N ASN A 246 12.32 -42.45 -29.06
CA ASN A 246 13.77 -42.58 -28.87
C ASN A 246 14.30 -41.68 -27.74
N THR A 247 13.77 -40.46 -27.64
CA THR A 247 14.17 -39.53 -26.58
C THR A 247 13.59 -39.94 -25.23
N PHE A 248 12.35 -40.43 -25.17
CA PHE A 248 11.73 -40.95 -23.95
C PHE A 248 12.50 -42.13 -23.37
N THR A 249 12.92 -43.09 -24.20
CA THR A 249 13.80 -44.17 -23.77
C THR A 249 15.14 -43.64 -23.24
N LYS A 250 15.74 -42.67 -23.96
CA LYS A 250 17.04 -42.10 -23.57
C LYS A 250 17.00 -41.39 -22.22
N ILE A 251 15.95 -40.63 -21.93
CA ILE A 251 15.82 -39.89 -20.65
C ILE A 251 15.62 -40.80 -19.44
N LEU A 252 15.39 -42.11 -19.62
CA LEU A 252 15.34 -43.05 -18.51
C LEU A 252 16.72 -43.27 -17.87
N SER A 253 17.81 -43.06 -18.61
CA SER A 253 19.18 -43.35 -18.14
C SER A 253 20.12 -42.14 -18.08
N VAL A 254 19.74 -40.96 -18.59
CA VAL A 254 20.60 -39.76 -18.57
C VAL A 254 20.20 -38.75 -17.49
N GLU A 255 21.12 -37.87 -17.07
CA GLU A 255 20.85 -36.84 -16.05
C GLU A 255 20.17 -35.58 -16.61
N ASN A 256 20.55 -35.13 -17.81
CA ASN A 256 20.04 -33.92 -18.46
C ASN A 256 18.69 -34.13 -19.16
N LYS A 257 17.73 -34.72 -18.44
CA LYS A 257 16.44 -35.18 -18.98
C LYS A 257 15.60 -34.03 -19.55
N LEU A 258 15.60 -32.86 -18.89
CA LEU A 258 14.79 -31.71 -19.29
C LEU A 258 15.31 -31.11 -20.60
N GLU A 259 16.62 -30.93 -20.72
CA GLU A 259 17.28 -30.38 -21.90
C GLU A 259 17.11 -31.28 -23.11
N LYS A 260 17.13 -32.60 -22.91
CA LYS A 260 16.86 -33.57 -23.99
C LYS A 260 15.42 -33.48 -24.49
N LEU A 261 14.45 -33.31 -23.59
CA LEU A 261 13.05 -33.16 -23.99
C LEU A 261 12.77 -31.81 -24.65
N GLU A 262 13.35 -30.72 -24.13
CA GLU A 262 13.14 -29.38 -24.68
C GLU A 262 13.67 -29.21 -26.10
N GLY A 263 14.70 -29.98 -26.47
CA GLY A 263 15.21 -30.05 -27.84
C GLY A 263 14.26 -30.69 -28.85
N LEU A 264 13.16 -31.34 -28.42
CA LEU A 264 12.18 -31.94 -29.31
C LEU A 264 11.24 -30.89 -29.90
N TYR A 265 10.88 -31.07 -31.17
CA TYR A 265 9.94 -30.18 -31.83
C TYR A 265 8.59 -30.14 -31.10
N GLY A 266 8.12 -28.93 -30.79
CA GLY A 266 6.85 -28.71 -30.11
C GLY A 266 6.87 -28.97 -28.59
N ILE A 267 8.02 -29.28 -28.01
CA ILE A 267 8.17 -29.56 -26.57
C ILE A 267 8.96 -28.43 -25.91
N GLY A 268 8.27 -27.40 -25.44
CA GLY A 268 8.91 -26.39 -24.58
C GLY A 268 9.06 -26.89 -23.13
N VAL A 269 9.81 -26.15 -22.31
CA VAL A 269 10.03 -26.42 -20.86
C VAL A 269 8.76 -26.81 -20.08
N PRO A 270 7.59 -26.15 -20.25
CA PRO A 270 6.37 -26.55 -19.53
C PRO A 270 5.86 -27.94 -19.91
N ILE A 271 6.01 -28.34 -21.17
CA ILE A 271 5.61 -29.68 -21.63
C ILE A 271 6.65 -30.71 -21.19
N ALA A 272 7.94 -30.40 -21.38
CA ALA A 272 9.05 -31.25 -20.95
C ALA A 272 8.96 -31.60 -19.45
N SER A 273 8.79 -30.60 -18.59
CA SER A 273 8.63 -30.81 -17.14
C SER A 273 7.37 -31.60 -16.79
N THR A 274 6.28 -31.47 -17.56
CA THR A 274 5.07 -32.27 -17.34
C THR A 274 5.31 -33.74 -17.68
N ILE A 275 5.98 -34.02 -18.80
CA ILE A 275 6.38 -35.39 -19.17
C ILE A 275 7.26 -35.98 -18.06
N LEU A 276 8.27 -35.23 -17.61
CA LEU A 276 9.15 -35.68 -16.52
C LEU A 276 8.41 -35.89 -15.20
N HIS A 277 7.41 -35.07 -14.89
CA HIS A 277 6.58 -35.27 -13.71
C HIS A 277 5.82 -36.59 -13.77
N PHE A 278 5.24 -36.95 -14.92
CA PHE A 278 4.55 -38.24 -15.03
C PHE A 278 5.50 -39.44 -14.97
N ILE A 279 6.75 -39.30 -15.42
CA ILE A 279 7.77 -40.35 -15.29
C ILE A 279 8.31 -40.43 -13.84
N TYR A 280 8.52 -39.28 -13.21
CA TYR A 280 9.20 -39.13 -11.92
C TYR A 280 8.46 -38.12 -11.03
N PRO A 281 7.27 -38.47 -10.50
CA PRO A 281 6.37 -37.54 -9.82
C PRO A 281 6.95 -36.90 -8.56
N ASP A 282 7.88 -37.60 -7.90
CA ASP A 282 8.52 -37.14 -6.66
C ASP A 282 9.78 -36.29 -6.90
N ILE A 283 10.23 -36.16 -8.16
CA ILE A 283 11.52 -35.54 -8.51
C ILE A 283 11.33 -34.28 -9.35
N TYR A 284 10.34 -34.28 -10.25
CA TYR A 284 10.12 -33.19 -11.21
C TYR A 284 8.74 -32.55 -10.98
N PRO A 285 8.66 -31.31 -10.46
CA PRO A 285 7.39 -30.59 -10.37
C PRO A 285 6.95 -30.06 -11.74
N ILE A 286 5.66 -29.80 -11.89
CA ILE A 286 5.07 -29.27 -13.12
C ILE A 286 5.15 -27.74 -13.09
N ILE A 287 5.83 -27.15 -14.06
CA ILE A 287 5.84 -25.68 -14.20
C ILE A 287 4.67 -25.20 -15.08
N ASP A 288 3.91 -24.23 -14.57
CA ASP A 288 2.84 -23.54 -15.30
C ASP A 288 3.02 -22.02 -15.16
N VAL A 289 2.42 -21.27 -16.08
CA VAL A 289 2.39 -19.81 -15.94
C VAL A 289 1.75 -19.37 -14.63
N ARG A 290 0.71 -20.08 -14.19
CA ARG A 290 -0.02 -19.75 -12.97
C ARG A 290 0.79 -20.03 -11.70
N THR A 291 1.57 -21.12 -11.70
CA THR A 291 2.40 -21.46 -10.54
C THR A 291 3.55 -20.47 -10.38
N ILE A 292 4.22 -20.10 -11.48
CA ILE A 292 5.26 -19.07 -11.49
C ILE A 292 4.73 -17.71 -11.08
N GLU A 293 3.62 -17.25 -11.67
CA GLU A 293 3.02 -15.96 -11.30
C GLU A 293 2.58 -15.91 -9.84
N THR A 294 2.14 -17.05 -9.28
CA THR A 294 1.80 -17.14 -7.86
C THR A 294 3.02 -16.89 -7.00
N LEU A 295 4.11 -17.64 -7.22
CA LEU A 295 5.35 -17.47 -6.47
C LEU A 295 5.92 -16.05 -6.60
N GLN A 296 5.88 -15.46 -7.80
CA GLN A 296 6.26 -14.05 -8.00
C GLN A 296 5.37 -13.08 -7.21
N SER A 297 4.08 -13.37 -7.10
CA SER A 297 3.13 -12.52 -6.38
C SER A 297 3.24 -12.61 -4.86
N LEU A 298 3.71 -13.76 -4.35
CA LEU A 298 4.02 -13.99 -2.94
C LEU A 298 5.42 -13.48 -2.57
N GLY A 299 6.29 -13.34 -3.58
CA GLY A 299 7.66 -12.84 -3.40
C GLY A 299 8.69 -13.94 -3.15
N ASP A 300 8.33 -15.20 -3.44
CA ASP A 300 9.21 -16.38 -3.31
C ASP A 300 10.20 -16.51 -4.47
N ILE A 301 9.89 -15.92 -5.63
CA ILE A 301 10.81 -15.78 -6.77
C ILE A 301 10.79 -14.38 -7.36
N ASP A 302 11.90 -14.01 -7.98
CA ASP A 302 12.03 -12.75 -8.70
C ASP A 302 11.16 -12.72 -9.97
N LYS A 303 10.75 -11.50 -10.36
CA LYS A 303 9.84 -11.28 -11.50
C LYS A 303 10.47 -11.57 -12.87
N ASP A 304 11.79 -11.60 -12.95
CA ASP A 304 12.55 -11.90 -14.16
C ASP A 304 12.71 -13.41 -14.39
N VAL A 305 12.38 -14.25 -13.41
CA VAL A 305 12.36 -15.71 -13.56
C VAL A 305 11.27 -16.10 -14.57
N LYS A 306 11.69 -16.67 -15.71
CA LYS A 306 10.78 -17.05 -16.80
C LYS A 306 10.50 -18.56 -16.83
N ARG A 307 9.24 -18.92 -16.98
CA ARG A 307 8.77 -20.32 -17.01
C ARG A 307 9.24 -21.15 -18.20
N ASP A 308 9.62 -20.49 -19.29
CA ASP A 308 9.96 -21.09 -20.59
C ASP A 308 11.47 -21.30 -20.75
N THR A 309 12.25 -21.05 -19.70
CA THR A 309 13.70 -21.23 -19.70
C THR A 309 14.11 -22.37 -18.78
N ILE A 310 15.14 -23.12 -19.18
CA ILE A 310 15.73 -24.19 -18.36
C ILE A 310 16.19 -23.64 -17.00
N LYS A 311 16.86 -22.48 -16.99
CA LYS A 311 17.28 -21.80 -15.75
C LYS A 311 16.09 -21.49 -14.85
N GLY A 312 15.03 -20.92 -15.40
CA GLY A 312 13.83 -20.61 -14.63
C GLY A 312 13.16 -21.85 -14.06
N TYR A 313 13.16 -22.96 -14.80
CA TYR A 313 12.68 -24.24 -14.28
C TYR A 313 13.49 -24.75 -13.09
N TYR A 314 14.82 -24.71 -13.13
CA TYR A 314 15.61 -25.18 -11.99
C TYR A 314 15.46 -24.30 -10.75
N ILE A 315 15.28 -22.98 -10.91
CA ILE A 315 14.93 -22.08 -9.80
C ILE A 315 13.59 -22.49 -9.20
N TYR A 316 12.56 -22.64 -10.04
CA TYR A 316 11.24 -23.12 -9.64
C TYR A 316 11.31 -24.44 -8.88
N ARG A 317 11.94 -25.46 -9.49
CA ARG A 317 12.09 -26.80 -8.93
C ARG A 317 12.75 -26.79 -7.57
N THR A 318 13.78 -25.97 -7.38
CA THR A 318 14.48 -25.86 -6.09
C THR A 318 13.54 -25.43 -4.98
N ILE A 319 12.68 -24.45 -5.26
CA ILE A 319 11.71 -23.92 -4.29
C ILE A 319 10.63 -24.94 -3.99
N ILE A 320 10.08 -25.60 -5.01
CA ILE A 320 9.03 -26.61 -4.79
C ILE A 320 9.56 -27.82 -4.00
N LEU A 321 10.80 -28.26 -4.27
CA LEU A 321 11.43 -29.35 -3.52
C LEU A 321 11.74 -28.97 -2.08
N ASP A 322 12.23 -27.75 -1.85
CA ASP A 322 12.46 -27.23 -0.49
C ASP A 322 11.14 -27.13 0.29
N MET A 323 10.08 -26.67 -0.37
CA MET A 323 8.75 -26.60 0.21
C MET A 323 8.17 -27.99 0.55
N SER A 324 8.32 -28.95 -0.37
CA SER A 324 7.91 -30.35 -0.16
C SER A 324 8.59 -30.96 1.07
N LYS A 325 9.89 -30.74 1.23
CA LYS A 325 10.64 -31.19 2.42
C LYS A 325 10.16 -30.52 3.71
N LYS A 326 9.84 -29.23 3.66
CA LYS A 326 9.42 -28.46 4.86
C LYS A 326 8.01 -28.78 5.33
N THR A 327 7.12 -29.13 4.41
CA THR A 327 5.68 -29.30 4.67
C THR A 327 5.23 -30.76 4.62
N SER A 328 6.13 -31.69 4.26
CA SER A 328 5.81 -33.10 4.01
C SER A 328 4.71 -33.32 2.95
N ARG A 329 4.51 -32.35 2.05
CA ARG A 329 3.53 -32.42 0.94
C ARG A 329 4.19 -32.86 -0.35
N THR A 330 3.44 -33.58 -1.17
CA THR A 330 3.88 -34.01 -2.49
C THR A 330 4.05 -32.81 -3.42
N LEU A 331 4.90 -32.95 -4.45
CA LEU A 331 5.08 -31.90 -5.46
C LEU A 331 3.75 -31.56 -6.15
N ARG A 332 2.90 -32.57 -6.36
CA ARG A 332 1.59 -32.42 -6.99
C ARG A 332 0.64 -31.58 -6.13
N GLU A 333 0.60 -31.79 -4.82
CA GLU A 333 -0.23 -30.99 -3.91
C GLU A 333 0.18 -29.52 -3.91
N ILE A 334 1.49 -29.26 -3.89
CA ILE A 334 2.03 -27.90 -3.96
C ILE A 334 1.65 -27.24 -5.29
N ASP A 335 1.85 -27.94 -6.42
CA ASP A 335 1.48 -27.45 -7.74
C ASP A 335 -0.04 -27.12 -7.82
N LYS A 336 -0.90 -27.97 -7.24
CA LYS A 336 -2.36 -27.72 -7.17
C LYS A 336 -2.68 -26.49 -6.35
N ALA A 337 -2.08 -26.34 -5.18
CA ALA A 337 -2.31 -25.21 -4.30
C ALA A 337 -1.95 -23.88 -4.99
N LEU A 338 -0.76 -23.81 -5.62
CA LEU A 338 -0.32 -22.64 -6.36
C LEU A 338 -1.27 -22.31 -7.53
N PHE A 339 -1.67 -23.33 -8.29
CA PHE A 339 -2.57 -23.15 -9.43
C PHE A 339 -3.96 -22.65 -9.00
N LYS A 340 -4.56 -23.28 -7.97
CA LYS A 340 -5.90 -22.92 -7.48
C LYS A 340 -5.92 -21.52 -6.88
N PHE A 341 -4.88 -21.17 -6.12
CA PHE A 341 -4.71 -19.83 -5.58
C PHE A 341 -4.67 -18.77 -6.69
N HIS A 342 -3.90 -19.00 -7.76
CA HIS A 342 -3.86 -18.11 -8.92
C HIS A 342 -5.25 -17.91 -9.52
N LYS A 343 -5.95 -19.02 -9.78
CA LYS A 343 -7.29 -19.03 -10.38
C LYS A 343 -8.27 -18.18 -9.56
N ILE A 344 -8.33 -18.38 -8.25
CA ILE A 344 -9.24 -17.64 -7.37
C ILE A 344 -8.85 -16.16 -7.26
N LYS A 345 -7.55 -15.87 -7.12
CA LYS A 345 -7.06 -14.48 -7.10
C LYS A 345 -7.34 -13.73 -8.41
N SER A 346 -7.35 -14.44 -9.55
CA SER A 346 -7.69 -13.86 -10.85
C SER A 346 -9.18 -13.53 -11.00
N LEU A 347 -10.08 -14.25 -10.31
CA LEU A 347 -11.53 -13.99 -10.33
C LEU A 347 -11.95 -12.81 -9.46
N ASN A 348 -11.14 -12.45 -8.47
CA ASN A 348 -11.40 -11.36 -7.52
C ASN A 348 -10.77 -10.02 -7.96
N LYS A 349 -10.21 -9.93 -9.17
CA LYS A 349 -9.74 -8.69 -9.80
C LYS A 349 -10.77 -8.19 -10.78
#